data_AF-A0A232EKT5-F1
#
_entry.id   AF-A0A232EKT5-F1
#
_cell.length_a   1.000
_cell.length_b   1.000
_cell.length_c   1.000
_cell.angle_alpha   90.00
_cell.angle_beta   90.00
_cell.angle_gamma   90.00
#
_symmetry.space_group_name_H-M   'P 1'
#
loop_
_entity.id
_entity.type
_entity.pdbx_description
1 polymer ?
#
loop_
_entity_poly.entity_id
_entity_poly.type
_entity_poly.pdbx_seq_one_letter_code
_entity_poly.pdbx_strand_id
1 'polypeptide(L)'
;MKSIKNKNGTRKPQERSNRPVALVIKDAEANSHADILREIKADLNLLMLGYSVNIIRKTVAEDLLFELRRTKEVKAQELQEAVKAVLMKEATIKRLQHEVVFEIKDLDTLTSKQDILEDLSKEFLKEKKIVEKMFVKTLWKSYGDTQTALA
;
A
#
# COMPACT_ATOMS: atom_id res chain seq x y z
N MET A 1 13.49 -50.74 -19.52
CA MET A 1 13.67 -49.53 -18.69
C MET A 1 13.31 -48.30 -19.51
N LYS A 2 12.22 -47.59 -19.19
CA LYS A 2 11.89 -46.29 -19.79
C LYS A 2 11.68 -45.30 -18.64
N SER A 3 12.61 -44.37 -18.48
CA SER A 3 12.53 -43.29 -17.51
C SER A 3 11.63 -42.17 -18.06
N ILE A 4 10.56 -41.85 -17.34
CA ILE A 4 9.64 -40.76 -17.65
C ILE A 4 10.22 -39.48 -17.02
N LYS A 5 10.68 -38.55 -17.85
CA LYS A 5 11.10 -37.21 -17.39
C LYS A 5 9.86 -36.32 -17.25
N ASN A 6 9.53 -35.95 -16.02
CA ASN A 6 8.51 -34.97 -15.68
C ASN A 6 9.01 -33.54 -15.99
N LYS A 7 8.38 -32.87 -16.94
CA LYS A 7 8.62 -31.46 -17.25
C LYS A 7 7.85 -30.58 -16.26
N ASN A 8 8.42 -30.34 -15.08
CA ASN A 8 7.91 -29.30 -14.19
C ASN A 8 8.29 -27.95 -14.79
N GLY A 9 7.40 -27.39 -15.60
CA GLY A 9 7.53 -26.03 -16.13
C GLY A 9 7.64 -25.04 -14.98
N THR A 10 8.76 -24.33 -14.91
CA THR A 10 8.96 -23.16 -14.08
C THR A 10 7.90 -22.12 -14.46
N ARG A 11 6.81 -22.04 -13.68
CA ARG A 11 5.86 -20.94 -13.82
C ARG A 11 6.64 -19.65 -13.57
N LYS A 12 6.78 -18.81 -14.59
CA LYS A 12 7.31 -17.46 -14.43
C LYS A 12 6.52 -16.76 -13.31
N PRO A 13 7.17 -15.95 -12.45
CA PRO A 13 6.45 -15.15 -11.48
C PRO A 13 5.36 -14.39 -12.21
N GLN A 14 4.10 -14.69 -11.89
CA GLN A 14 2.98 -13.96 -12.47
C GLN A 14 3.05 -12.56 -11.88
N GLU A 15 3.38 -11.58 -12.73
CA GLU A 15 3.38 -10.17 -12.36
C GLU A 15 1.98 -9.85 -11.85
N ARG A 16 1.86 -9.65 -10.53
CA ARG A 16 0.58 -9.30 -9.92
C ARG A 16 0.19 -7.97 -10.52
N SER A 17 -0.88 -7.94 -11.32
CA SER A 17 -1.39 -6.72 -11.93
C SER A 17 -1.47 -5.64 -10.84
N ASN A 18 -0.85 -4.48 -11.09
CA ASN A 18 -0.75 -3.42 -10.10
C ASN A 18 -2.16 -3.07 -9.59
N ARG A 19 -2.43 -3.39 -8.32
CA ARG A 19 -3.75 -3.18 -7.73
C ARG A 19 -3.97 -1.67 -7.62
N PRO A 20 -5.14 -1.14 -8.01
CA PRO A 20 -5.41 0.27 -7.81
C PRO A 20 -5.32 0.62 -6.32
N VAL A 21 -4.85 1.82 -6.03
CA VAL A 21 -4.88 2.37 -4.68
C VAL A 21 -6.34 2.47 -4.23
N ALA A 22 -6.60 2.12 -2.98
CA ALA A 22 -7.92 2.23 -2.40
C ALA A 22 -7.87 2.82 -0.98
N LEU A 23 -8.97 3.40 -0.53
CA LEU A 23 -9.15 3.88 0.84
C LEU A 23 -10.26 3.07 1.51
N VAL A 24 -9.97 2.50 2.67
CA VAL A 24 -10.97 1.89 3.56
C VAL A 24 -11.32 2.90 4.64
N ILE A 25 -12.59 3.24 4.75
CA ILE A 25 -13.13 4.14 5.76
C ILE A 25 -13.91 3.27 6.73
N LYS A 26 -13.45 3.25 7.98
CA LYS A 26 -14.16 2.65 9.10
C LYS A 26 -14.73 3.79 9.92
N ASP A 27 -16.03 3.76 10.18
CA ASP A 27 -16.59 4.69 11.15
C ASP A 27 -16.35 4.16 12.58
N ALA A 28 -16.16 5.06 13.54
CA ALA A 28 -16.15 4.71 14.96
C ALA A 28 -17.54 4.82 15.59
N GLU A 29 -18.42 5.66 15.03
CA GLU A 29 -19.82 5.69 15.41
C GLU A 29 -20.63 4.68 14.59
N ALA A 30 -21.73 4.20 15.14
CA ALA A 30 -22.63 3.26 14.47
C ALA A 30 -23.45 3.92 13.35
N ASN A 31 -22.90 4.93 12.66
CA ASN A 31 -23.58 5.55 11.53
C ASN A 31 -23.73 4.53 10.42
N SER A 32 -24.89 4.55 9.77
CA SER A 32 -25.11 3.70 8.62
C SER A 32 -24.16 4.10 7.51
N HIS A 33 -23.72 3.13 6.71
CA HIS A 33 -23.01 3.35 5.45
C HIS A 33 -23.66 4.45 4.58
N ALA A 34 -24.99 4.58 4.61
CA ALA A 34 -25.71 5.61 3.86
C ALA A 34 -25.49 7.04 4.43
N ASP A 35 -25.34 7.18 5.74
CA ASP A 35 -25.12 8.46 6.40
C ASP A 35 -23.72 9.00 6.09
N ILE A 36 -22.70 8.14 6.18
CA ILE A 36 -21.31 8.45 5.78
C ILE A 36 -21.27 8.92 4.32
N LEU A 37 -21.98 8.24 3.43
CA LEU A 37 -22.06 8.65 2.02
C LEU A 37 -22.83 9.95 1.82
N ARG A 38 -23.87 10.23 2.62
CA ARG A 38 -24.62 11.49 2.55
C ARG A 38 -23.74 12.65 2.97
N GLU A 39 -22.96 12.48 4.03
CA GLU A 39 -22.04 13.48 4.55
C GLU A 39 -20.91 13.78 3.55
N ILE A 40 -20.24 12.74 3.04
CA ILE A 40 -19.20 12.89 2.01
C ILE A 40 -19.73 13.59 0.75
N LYS A 41 -20.99 13.35 0.37
CA LYS A 41 -21.62 14.00 -0.79
C LYS A 41 -22.08 15.44 -0.52
N ALA A 42 -22.28 15.82 0.74
CA ALA A 42 -22.64 17.18 1.11
C ALA A 42 -21.46 18.14 0.90
N ASP A 43 -20.22 17.63 0.98
CA ASP A 43 -19.01 18.43 0.78
C ASP A 43 -18.62 18.63 -0.69
N LEU A 44 -18.59 19.89 -1.09
CA LEU A 44 -18.20 20.33 -2.44
C LEU A 44 -16.74 19.98 -2.78
N ASN A 45 -15.85 19.98 -1.80
CA ASN A 45 -14.44 19.61 -1.99
C ASN A 45 -14.29 18.11 -2.30
N LEU A 46 -15.10 17.26 -1.66
CA LEU A 46 -15.09 15.82 -1.89
C LEU A 46 -15.77 15.45 -3.21
N LEU A 47 -16.77 16.22 -3.68
CA LEU A 47 -17.33 16.05 -5.03
C LEU A 47 -16.25 16.24 -6.12
N MET A 48 -15.40 17.26 -5.96
CA MET A 48 -14.28 17.50 -6.88
C MET A 48 -13.24 16.38 -6.87
N LEU A 49 -12.99 15.79 -5.70
CA LEU A 49 -12.09 14.65 -5.57
C LEU A 49 -12.76 13.32 -5.97
N GLY A 50 -14.10 13.26 -5.98
CA GLY A 50 -14.92 12.11 -6.37
C GLY A 50 -14.67 11.63 -7.80
N TYR A 51 -14.27 12.53 -8.72
CA TYR A 51 -13.81 12.14 -10.07
C TYR A 51 -12.59 11.21 -10.06
N SER A 52 -11.84 11.19 -8.97
CA SER A 52 -10.66 10.33 -8.77
C SER A 52 -11.05 8.94 -8.27
N VAL A 53 -12.28 8.77 -7.78
CA VAL A 53 -12.84 7.48 -7.37
C VAL A 53 -13.36 6.76 -8.61
N ASN A 54 -13.03 5.48 -8.72
CA ASN A 54 -13.52 4.57 -9.74
C ASN A 54 -14.84 3.94 -9.29
N ILE A 55 -14.81 3.28 -8.13
CA ILE A 55 -15.92 2.52 -7.58
C ILE A 55 -15.96 2.73 -6.06
N ILE A 56 -17.18 2.87 -5.54
CA ILE A 56 -17.47 2.86 -4.12
C ILE A 56 -18.17 1.54 -3.81
N ARG A 57 -17.68 0.79 -2.81
CA ARG A 57 -18.31 -0.47 -2.39
C ARG A 57 -18.25 -0.67 -0.88
N LYS A 58 -19.20 -1.43 -0.35
CA LYS A 58 -19.17 -1.92 1.03
C LYS A 58 -18.32 -3.19 1.12
N THR A 59 -17.53 -3.30 2.18
CA THR A 59 -16.76 -4.52 2.49
C THR A 59 -17.60 -5.50 3.33
N VAL A 60 -17.11 -6.73 3.48
CA VAL A 60 -17.75 -7.73 4.35
C VAL A 60 -17.79 -7.28 5.82
N ALA A 61 -16.82 -6.48 6.25
CA ALA A 61 -16.76 -5.88 7.59
C ALA A 61 -17.63 -4.62 7.73
N GLU A 62 -18.52 -4.37 6.78
CA GLU A 62 -19.38 -3.20 6.67
C GLU A 62 -18.68 -1.85 6.44
N ASP A 63 -17.35 -1.84 6.39
CA ASP A 63 -16.56 -0.65 6.05
C ASP A 63 -16.83 -0.17 4.61
N LEU A 64 -16.63 1.13 4.38
CA LEU A 64 -16.74 1.75 3.08
C LEU A 64 -15.37 1.73 2.36
N LEU A 65 -15.34 1.24 1.12
CA LEU A 65 -14.14 1.20 0.28
C LEU A 65 -14.28 2.11 -0.92
N PHE A 66 -13.32 3.03 -1.08
CA PHE A 66 -13.14 3.85 -2.27
C PHE A 66 -11.97 3.30 -3.09
N GLU A 67 -12.27 2.71 -4.24
CA GLU A 67 -11.25 2.31 -5.21
C GLU A 67 -10.90 3.51 -6.09
N LEU A 68 -9.62 3.87 -6.20
CA LEU A 68 -9.18 5.03 -6.97
C LEU A 68 -8.85 4.65 -8.40
N ARG A 69 -9.05 5.60 -9.32
CA ARG A 69 -8.63 5.45 -10.72
C ARG A 69 -7.11 5.41 -10.80
N ARG A 70 -6.58 4.55 -11.68
CA ARG A 70 -5.13 4.30 -11.88
C ARG A 70 -4.33 5.50 -12.38
N THR A 71 -4.96 6.62 -12.69
CA THR A 71 -4.31 7.73 -13.39
C THR A 71 -3.66 8.76 -12.47
N LYS A 72 -3.93 8.78 -11.15
CA LYS A 72 -3.44 9.84 -10.23
C LYS A 72 -3.20 9.35 -8.80
N GLU A 73 -2.01 8.80 -8.52
CA GLU A 73 -1.59 8.40 -7.15
C GLU A 73 -1.55 9.60 -6.18
N VAL A 74 -1.15 10.79 -6.65
CA VAL A 74 -1.03 12.03 -5.85
C VAL A 74 -2.34 12.42 -5.15
N LYS A 75 -3.50 12.01 -5.69
CA LYS A 75 -4.81 12.38 -5.14
C LYS A 75 -5.29 11.49 -4.00
N ALA A 76 -4.62 10.36 -3.74
CA ALA A 76 -5.04 9.44 -2.69
C ALA A 76 -4.86 10.08 -1.30
N GLN A 77 -3.75 10.80 -1.10
CA GLN A 77 -3.49 11.52 0.14
C GLN A 77 -4.42 12.72 0.32
N GLU A 78 -4.61 13.54 -0.72
CA GLU A 78 -5.55 14.67 -0.69
C GLU A 78 -6.99 14.21 -0.38
N LEU A 79 -7.43 13.12 -1.00
CA LEU A 79 -8.74 12.52 -0.72
C LEU A 79 -8.81 11.97 0.70
N GLN A 80 -7.76 11.33 1.19
CA GLN A 80 -7.71 10.84 2.57
C GLN A 80 -7.82 12.00 3.58
N GLU A 81 -7.08 13.09 3.38
CA GLU A 81 -7.11 14.26 4.25
C GLU A 81 -8.47 14.97 4.20
N ALA A 82 -9.05 15.11 3.01
CA ALA A 82 -10.38 15.69 2.84
C ALA A 82 -11.46 14.82 3.51
N VAL A 83 -11.45 13.50 3.33
CA VAL A 83 -12.41 12.60 3.99
C VAL A 83 -12.23 12.64 5.51
N LYS A 84 -11.00 12.75 6.00
CA LYS A 84 -10.72 12.90 7.43
C LYS A 84 -11.23 14.22 8.00
N ALA A 85 -11.19 15.29 7.22
CA ALA A 85 -11.73 16.59 7.62
C ALA A 85 -13.26 16.56 7.76
N VAL A 86 -13.92 15.81 6.87
CA VAL A 86 -15.38 15.69 6.82
C VAL A 86 -15.92 14.77 7.90
N LEU A 87 -15.39 13.54 8.01
CA LEU A 87 -15.89 12.53 8.95
C LEU A 87 -15.49 12.77 10.43
N MET A 88 -15.04 13.98 10.75
CA MET A 88 -14.42 14.35 12.03
C MET A 88 -13.38 13.31 12.51
N LYS A 89 -12.84 13.45 13.73
CA LYS A 89 -11.71 12.61 14.22
C LYS A 89 -12.09 11.14 14.48
N GLU A 90 -13.34 10.75 14.26
CA GLU A 90 -13.89 9.49 14.71
C GLU A 90 -13.70 8.38 13.66
N ALA A 91 -13.66 8.71 12.36
CA ALA A 91 -13.42 7.70 11.34
C ALA A 91 -11.94 7.28 11.22
N THR A 92 -11.70 5.96 11.21
CA THR A 92 -10.39 5.37 10.89
C THR A 92 -10.27 5.14 9.39
N ILE A 93 -9.42 5.93 8.72
CA ILE A 93 -9.17 5.81 7.28
C ILE A 93 -7.83 5.11 7.04
N LYS A 94 -7.88 3.98 6.34
CA LYS A 94 -6.70 3.19 5.94
C LYS A 94 -6.49 3.25 4.43
N ARG A 95 -5.28 3.61 4.02
CA ARG A 95 -4.86 3.54 2.61
C ARG A 95 -4.36 2.14 2.29
N LEU A 96 -4.94 1.54 1.25
CA LEU A 96 -4.51 0.28 0.66
C LEU A 96 -3.73 0.58 -0.62
N GLN A 97 -2.45 0.32 -0.60
CA GLN A 97 -1.58 0.47 -1.75
C GLN A 97 -0.73 -0.79 -1.96
N HIS A 98 -0.14 -0.91 -3.14
CA HIS A 98 0.76 -2.01 -3.42
C HIS A 98 2.08 -1.80 -2.70
N GLU A 99 2.38 -2.65 -1.73
CA GLU A 99 3.65 -2.68 -1.01
C GLU A 99 4.50 -3.82 -1.55
N VAL A 100 5.76 -3.51 -1.91
CA VAL A 100 6.77 -4.50 -2.27
C VAL A 100 7.65 -4.71 -1.06
N VAL A 101 7.81 -5.97 -0.65
CA VAL A 101 8.69 -6.34 0.47
C VAL A 101 9.95 -6.96 -0.09
N PHE A 102 11.10 -6.49 0.37
CA PHE A 102 12.42 -6.99 0.03
C PHE A 102 13.04 -7.69 1.24
N GLU A 103 13.60 -8.87 1.01
CA GLU A 103 14.46 -9.56 1.97
C GLU A 103 15.91 -9.35 1.53
N ILE A 104 16.69 -8.65 2.35
CA ILE A 104 18.09 -8.32 2.09
C ILE A 104 18.95 -9.17 3.03
N LYS A 105 19.79 -10.02 2.45
CA LYS A 105 20.66 -10.96 3.17
C LYS A 105 22.11 -10.50 3.15
N ASP A 106 22.91 -11.14 4.00
CA ASP A 106 24.37 -11.00 4.04
C ASP A 106 24.83 -9.56 4.26
N LEU A 107 24.09 -8.80 5.07
CA LEU A 107 24.46 -7.47 5.51
C LEU A 107 25.55 -7.55 6.59
N ASP A 108 26.41 -6.54 6.65
CA ASP A 108 27.40 -6.43 7.71
C ASP A 108 26.69 -6.19 9.06
N THR A 109 27.27 -6.70 10.13
CA THR A 109 26.81 -6.48 11.51
C THR A 109 26.81 -5.02 11.95
N LEU A 110 27.62 -4.18 11.31
CA LEU A 110 27.69 -2.76 11.57
C LEU A 110 26.67 -1.95 10.75
N THR A 111 26.01 -2.56 9.76
CA THR A 111 25.03 -1.88 8.93
C THR A 111 23.78 -1.54 9.74
N SER A 112 23.43 -0.25 9.77
CA SER A 112 22.23 0.23 10.45
C SER A 112 21.02 0.26 9.51
N LYS A 113 19.82 0.39 10.09
CA LYS A 113 18.59 0.58 9.29
C LYS A 113 18.65 1.83 8.40
N GLN A 114 19.36 2.87 8.83
CA GLN A 114 19.47 4.12 8.10
C GLN A 114 20.33 3.96 6.86
N ASP A 115 21.45 3.24 6.97
CA ASP A 115 22.35 2.96 5.84
C ASP A 115 21.63 2.19 4.73
N ILE A 116 20.85 1.17 5.11
CA ILE A 116 20.01 0.39 4.18
C ILE A 116 19.01 1.31 3.46
N LEU A 117 18.36 2.22 4.19
CA LEU A 117 17.40 3.14 3.58
C LEU A 117 18.06 4.13 2.63
N GLU A 118 19.24 4.63 2.98
CA GLU A 118 20.00 5.56 2.15
C GLU A 118 20.45 4.89 0.85
N ASP A 119 21.04 3.70 0.94
CA ASP A 119 21.50 2.93 -0.21
C ASP A 119 20.35 2.52 -1.12
N LEU A 120 19.25 2.03 -0.55
CA LEU A 120 18.06 1.70 -1.31
C LEU A 120 17.50 2.95 -2.02
N SER A 121 17.39 4.08 -1.32
CA SER A 121 16.88 5.33 -1.91
C SER A 121 17.75 5.78 -3.08
N LYS A 122 19.07 5.64 -2.96
CA LYS A 122 20.03 5.94 -4.02
C LYS A 122 19.83 5.05 -5.25
N GLU A 123 19.56 3.76 -5.07
CA GLU A 123 19.35 2.86 -6.22
C GLU A 123 18.01 3.10 -6.91
N PHE A 124 16.95 3.38 -6.16
CA PHE A 124 15.65 3.74 -6.76
C PHE A 124 15.70 5.09 -7.49
N LEU A 125 16.51 6.05 -7.01
CA LEU A 125 16.78 7.31 -7.72
C LEU A 125 17.47 7.09 -9.07
N LYS A 126 18.45 6.19 -9.13
CA LYS A 126 19.12 5.82 -10.40
C LYS A 126 18.15 5.21 -11.41
N GLU A 127 17.23 4.36 -10.94
CA GLU A 127 16.22 3.72 -11.79
C GLU A 127 15.05 4.65 -12.17
N LYS A 128 15.02 5.90 -11.71
CA LYS A 128 13.90 6.86 -11.90
C LYS A 128 12.55 6.27 -11.48
N LYS A 129 12.54 5.36 -10.51
CA LYS A 129 11.29 4.83 -9.94
C LYS A 129 10.75 5.83 -8.93
N ILE A 130 9.47 6.15 -9.05
CA ILE A 130 8.76 6.96 -8.05
C ILE A 130 8.43 6.05 -6.89
N VAL A 131 9.11 6.24 -5.76
CA VAL A 131 8.82 5.53 -4.51
C VAL A 131 8.30 6.55 -3.52
N GLU A 132 7.06 6.38 -3.07
CA GLU A 132 6.39 7.33 -2.17
C GLU A 132 6.89 7.21 -0.74
N LYS A 133 7.16 5.98 -0.27
CA LYS A 133 7.65 5.71 1.08
C LYS A 133 8.45 4.42 1.14
N MET A 134 9.55 4.44 1.88
CA MET A 134 10.40 3.27 2.17
C MET A 134 10.65 3.19 3.67
N PHE A 135 10.68 1.98 4.23
CA PHE A 135 11.01 1.78 5.64
C PHE A 135 11.55 0.37 5.87
N VAL A 136 12.54 0.23 6.75
CA VAL A 136 13.01 -1.10 7.16
C VAL A 136 12.15 -1.58 8.32
N LYS A 137 11.35 -2.63 8.09
CA LYS A 137 10.44 -3.21 9.08
C LYS A 137 11.22 -3.86 10.22
N THR A 138 12.19 -4.71 9.88
CA THR A 138 12.97 -5.48 10.86
C THR A 138 14.39 -5.67 10.36
N LEU A 139 15.34 -5.69 11.31
CA LEU A 139 16.75 -5.98 11.10
C LEU A 139 17.17 -6.92 12.23
N TRP A 140 17.70 -8.10 11.90
CA TRP A 140 18.12 -9.08 12.90
C TRP A 140 19.42 -9.77 12.47
N LYS A 141 20.15 -10.30 13.46
CA LYS A 141 21.39 -11.05 13.23
C LYS A 141 21.09 -12.44 12.69
N SER A 142 21.84 -12.83 11.67
CA SER A 142 21.87 -14.18 11.11
C SER A 142 23.16 -14.89 11.51
N TYR A 143 23.26 -16.18 11.20
CA TYR A 143 24.44 -16.99 11.53
C TYR A 143 25.68 -16.51 10.73
N GLY A 144 26.85 -16.58 11.36
CA GLY A 144 28.13 -16.24 10.71
C GLY A 144 28.39 -14.74 10.59
N ASP A 145 28.09 -13.97 11.64
CA ASP A 145 28.36 -12.52 11.71
C ASP A 145 27.78 -11.74 10.52
N THR A 146 26.56 -12.08 10.13
CA THR A 146 25.78 -11.36 9.12
C THR A 146 24.47 -10.84 9.70
N GLN A 147 23.80 -9.95 8.97
CA GLN A 147 22.45 -9.51 9.28
C GLN A 147 21.52 -9.69 8.09
N THR A 148 20.23 -9.80 8.40
CA THR A 148 19.15 -9.85 7.41
C THR A 148 18.16 -8.73 7.71
N ALA A 149 17.74 -8.02 6.68
CA ALA A 149 16.73 -6.96 6.76
C ALA A 149 15.49 -7.33 5.95
N LEU A 150 14.33 -6.94 6.48
CA LEU A 150 13.09 -6.86 5.72
C LEU A 150 12.72 -5.39 5.53
N ALA A 151 12.70 -4.96 4.28
CA ALA A 151 12.44 -3.60 3.84
C ALA A 151 11.22 -3.53 2.93
#